data_AF-A0A517XWE1-F1
#
_entry.id   AF-A0A517XWE1-F1
#
_cell.length_a   1.000
_cell.length_b   1.000
_cell.length_c   1.000
_cell.angle_alpha   90.00
_cell.angle_beta   90.00
_cell.angle_gamma   90.00
#
_symmetry.space_group_name_H-M   'P 1'
#
loop_
_entity.id
_entity.type
_entity.pdbx_description
1 polymer ?
#
loop_
_entity_poly.entity_id
_entity_poly.type
_entity_poly.pdbx_seq_one_letter_code
_entity_poly.pdbx_strand_id
1 'polypeptide(L)' 'MELLDLDDIFDDDRPAVPRLPDLSPDDLSPEWWEVYHERAAIREWCGGLPRELAEHYALIDTLEQMKH' A
#
# COMPACT_ATOMS: atom_id res chain seq x y z
N MET A 1 12.10 -7.11 -29.36
CA MET A 1 12.14 -7.43 -27.92
C MET A 1 12.49 -6.12 -27.25
N GLU A 2 11.46 -5.32 -26.96
CA GLU A 2 11.64 -4.00 -26.37
C GLU A 2 11.91 -4.19 -24.88
N LEU A 3 13.11 -3.81 -24.47
CA LEU A 3 13.51 -3.71 -23.08
C LEU A 3 12.74 -2.51 -22.52
N LEU A 4 11.98 -2.71 -21.45
CA LEU A 4 11.32 -1.62 -20.72
C LEU A 4 12.36 -0.54 -20.40
N ASP A 5 12.17 0.67 -20.96
CA ASP A 5 13.01 1.83 -20.67
C ASP A 5 12.79 2.24 -19.20
N LEU A 6 13.82 2.04 -18.38
CA LEU A 6 13.79 2.30 -16.94
C LEU A 6 13.72 3.81 -16.61
N ASP A 7 13.95 4.69 -17.59
CA ASP A 7 13.85 6.14 -17.40
C ASP A 7 12.39 6.62 -17.25
N ASP A 8 11.41 5.92 -17.84
CA ASP A 8 9.97 6.21 -17.71
C ASP A 8 9.43 5.87 -16.30
N ILE A 9 10.14 5.02 -15.56
CA ILE A 9 9.81 4.67 -14.16
C ILE A 9 10.18 5.82 -13.21
N PHE A 10 10.97 6.81 -13.60
CA PHE A 10 11.33 7.94 -12.75
C PHE A 10 10.69 9.25 -13.18
N ASP A 11 9.68 9.21 -14.05
CA ASP A 11 8.89 10.40 -14.38
C ASP A 11 8.25 10.96 -13.08
N ASP A 12 8.66 12.18 -12.74
CA ASP A 12 8.37 12.92 -11.50
C ASP A 12 6.90 13.41 -11.48
N ASP A 13 6.18 13.26 -12.60
CA ASP A 13 4.77 13.64 -12.77
C ASP A 13 3.80 12.53 -12.30
N ARG A 14 4.30 11.39 -11.80
CA ARG A 14 3.44 10.41 -11.13
C ARG A 14 2.86 11.05 -9.87
N PRO A 15 1.54 10.91 -9.62
CA PRO A 15 0.94 11.43 -8.39
C PRO A 15 1.74 10.89 -7.23
N ALA A 16 2.34 11.81 -6.44
CA ALA A 16 3.22 11.46 -5.34
C ALA A 16 2.51 10.42 -4.47
N VAL A 17 3.00 9.17 -4.53
CA VAL A 17 2.53 8.12 -3.62
C VAL A 17 2.74 8.71 -2.22
N PRO A 18 1.68 8.90 -1.41
CA PRO A 18 1.85 9.48 -0.10
C PRO A 18 2.92 8.69 0.64
N ARG A 19 3.99 9.38 1.04
CA ARG A 19 5.08 8.77 1.80
C ARG A 19 4.45 8.21 3.07
N LEU A 20 4.30 6.89 3.10
CA LEU A 20 3.99 6.16 4.31
C LEU A 20 5.07 6.50 5.35
N PRO A 21 4.73 6.58 6.65
CA PRO A 21 5.76 6.55 7.69
C PRO A 21 6.67 5.32 7.48
N ASP A 22 7.88 5.33 8.03
CA ASP A 22 8.87 4.22 7.97
C ASP A 22 8.40 2.93 8.70
N LEU A 23 7.10 2.67 8.73
CA LEU A 23 6.44 1.50 9.31
C LEU A 23 6.03 0.57 8.18
N SER A 24 6.59 -0.63 8.19
CA SER A 24 6.16 -1.74 7.35
C SER A 24 5.03 -2.52 8.03
N PRO A 25 4.28 -3.36 7.29
CA PRO A 25 3.29 -4.25 7.89
C PRO A 25 3.85 -5.13 9.02
N ASP A 26 5.13 -5.50 8.94
CA ASP A 26 5.81 -6.34 9.95
C ASP A 26 6.07 -5.60 11.27
N ASP A 27 6.00 -4.27 11.27
CA ASP A 27 6.16 -3.43 12.46
C ASP A 27 4.83 -3.22 13.21
N LEU A 28 3.71 -3.70 12.67
CA LEU A 28 2.40 -3.60 13.30
C LEU A 28 2.30 -4.56 14.49
N SER A 29 1.62 -4.14 15.57
CA SER A 29 1.25 -5.08 16.62
C SER A 29 0.26 -6.12 16.07
N PRO A 30 0.14 -7.30 16.69
CA PRO A 30 -0.66 -8.40 16.13
C PRO A 30 -2.12 -8.01 15.81
N GLU A 31 -2.75 -7.18 16.64
CA GLU A 31 -4.12 -6.70 16.42
C GLU A 31 -4.22 -5.81 15.16
N TRP A 32 -3.24 -4.95 14.91
CA TRP A 32 -3.21 -4.05 13.76
C TRP A 32 -2.78 -4.76 12.49
N TRP A 33 -1.94 -5.80 12.62
CA TRP A 33 -1.56 -6.68 11.51
C TRP A 33 -2.78 -7.40 10.92
N GLU A 34 -3.67 -7.93 11.76
CA GLU A 34 -4.92 -8.57 11.31
C GLU A 34 -5.84 -7.57 10.59
N VAL A 35 -5.99 -6.37 11.15
CA VAL A 35 -6.79 -5.29 10.55
C VAL A 35 -6.23 -4.87 9.19
N TYR A 36 -4.91 -4.71 9.08
CA TYR A 36 -4.23 -4.43 7.82
C TYR A 36 -4.53 -5.52 6.78
N HIS A 37 -4.36 -6.79 7.14
CA HIS A 37 -4.56 -7.91 6.22
C HIS A 37 -6.00 -8.05 5.75
N GLU A 38 -6.98 -7.88 6.65
CA GLU A 38 -8.39 -7.88 6.30
C GLU A 38 -8.69 -6.77 5.28
N ARG A 39 -8.20 -5.56 5.53
CA ARG A 39 -8.39 -4.41 4.63
C ARG A 39 -7.74 -4.59 3.27
N ALA A 40 -6.52 -5.14 3.25
CA ALA A 40 -5.81 -5.44 2.01
C ALA A 40 -6.59 -6.48 1.20
N ALA A 41 -7.07 -7.55 1.85
CA ALA A 41 -7.87 -8.57 1.20
C ALA A 41 -9.20 -8.03 0.64
N ILE A 42 -9.91 -7.19 1.41
CA ILE A 42 -11.16 -6.56 0.92
C ILE A 42 -10.87 -5.71 -0.32
N ARG A 43 -9.78 -4.93 -0.31
CA ARG A 43 -9.41 -4.09 -1.45
C ARG A 43 -8.98 -4.89 -2.67
N GLU A 44 -8.23 -5.97 -2.48
CA GLU A 44 -7.81 -6.89 -3.55
C GLU A 44 -9.02 -7.60 -4.15
N TRP A 45 -9.82 -8.29 -3.33
CA TRP A 45 -10.85 -9.21 -3.80
C TRP A 45 -12.21 -8.57 -4.05
N CYS A 46 -12.63 -7.62 -3.21
CA CYS A 46 -13.90 -6.92 -3.38
C CYS A 46 -13.73 -5.63 -4.17
N GLY A 47 -12.61 -4.92 -3.99
CA GLY A 47 -12.29 -3.68 -4.70
C GLY A 47 -11.66 -3.87 -6.09
N GLY A 48 -11.14 -5.07 -6.38
CA GLY A 48 -10.48 -5.37 -7.66
C GLY A 48 -9.15 -4.63 -7.85
N LEU A 49 -8.54 -4.14 -6.77
CA LEU A 49 -7.24 -3.47 -6.85
C LEU A 49 -6.12 -4.52 -7.04
N PRO A 50 -5.06 -4.19 -7.79
CA PRO A 50 -3.81 -4.94 -7.76
C PRO A 50 -3.31 -5.08 -6.32
N ARG A 51 -2.74 -6.24 -5.96
CA ARG A 51 -2.27 -6.54 -4.60
C ARG A 51 -1.43 -5.41 -4.00
N GLU A 52 -0.43 -4.93 -4.73
CA GLU A 52 0.47 -3.87 -4.25
C GLU A 52 -0.28 -2.58 -3.88
N LEU A 53 -1.29 -2.19 -4.67
CA LEU A 53 -2.12 -1.02 -4.38
C LEU A 53 -3.09 -1.27 -3.22
N ALA A 54 -3.66 -2.48 -3.15
CA ALA A 54 -4.55 -2.88 -2.07
C ALA A 54 -3.84 -2.84 -0.71
N GLU A 55 -2.64 -3.41 -0.64
CA GLU A 55 -1.75 -3.39 0.53
C GLU A 55 -1.33 -1.96 0.88
N HIS A 56 -0.91 -1.16 -0.10
CA HIS A 56 -0.51 0.22 0.12
C HIS A 56 -1.63 1.05 0.78
N TYR A 57 -2.85 1.02 0.23
CA TYR A 57 -3.98 1.76 0.80
C TYR A 57 -4.44 1.19 2.13
N ALA A 58 -4.39 -0.14 2.31
CA ALA A 58 -4.73 -0.77 3.59
C ALA A 58 -3.77 -0.35 4.70
N LEU A 59 -2.47 -0.20 4.41
CA LEU A 59 -1.48 0.25 5.37
C LEU A 59 -1.73 1.71 5.78
N ILE A 60 -2.02 2.60 4.83
CA ILE A 60 -2.37 4.00 5.12
C ILE A 60 -3.57 4.08 6.08
N ASP A 61 -4.69 3.44 5.73
CA ASP A 61 -5.90 3.43 6.55
C ASP A 61 -5.65 2.89 7.96
N THR A 62 -4.83 1.83 8.06
CA THR A 62 -4.51 1.20 9.35
C THR A 62 -3.69 2.14 10.22
N LEU A 63 -2.68 2.80 9.67
CA LEU A 63 -1.86 3.78 10.36
C LEU A 63 -2.65 5.04 10.75
N GLU A 64 -3.63 5.45 9.95
CA GLU A 64 -4.55 6.53 10.31
C GLU A 64 -5.44 6.13 11.49
N GLN A 65 -5.98 4.91 11.47
CA GLN A 65 -6.84 4.44 12.55
C GLN A 65 -6.08 4.29 13.88
N MET A 66 -4.80 3.88 13.84
CA MET A 66 -3.96 3.80 15.05
C MET A 66 -3.78 5.16 15.75
N LYS A 67 -3.95 6.28 15.04
CA LYS A 67 -3.77 7.63 15.59
C LYS A 67 -5.02 8.17 16.28
N HIS A 68 -6.17 7.49 16.16
CA HIS A 68 -7.47 7.90 16.69
C HIS A 68 -7.87 7.08 17.92
#